data_AF-A0A7Y2ZFW2-F1
#
_entry.id   AF-A0A7Y2ZFW2-F1
#
_cell.length_a   1.000
_cell.length_b   1.000
_cell.length_c   1.000
_cell.angle_alpha   90.00
_cell.angle_beta   90.00
_cell.angle_gamma   90.00
#
_symmetry.space_group_name_H-M   'P 1'
#
loop_
_entity.id
_entity.type
_entity.pdbx_description
1 polymer ?
#
loop_
_entity_poly.entity_id
_entity_poly.type
_entity_poly.pdbx_seq_one_letter_code
_entity_poly.pdbx_strand_id
1 'polypeptide(L)'
;MIRRLLPLVGLVLLWLPAVLGAQQIPGEFTSTPGPVGEGWEGFTDSEFMLNALAMLALAAVLGAVISFHPRRLRIADTLEEIEAPKVSIMYAVIGSLIGIMVVKWGMVVGFVLFGIGGLIRFRTVMRSAHLTGQVILATLIGLSCGLELPHVAVLTTAFDFVLTFLLEIRVTYQLDVRGLPTAEFATAATAYRHALGGHGFRIQSEKKYPTKGRICFIFRTGGSGTRRRIENIVEQEVPLRLRGTLDWELD
;
A
#
# COMPACT_ATOMS: atom_id res chain seq x y z
N MET A 1 15.51 42.64 -36.26
CA MET A 1 15.06 41.27 -35.92
C MET A 1 16.08 40.48 -35.10
N ILE A 2 17.39 40.76 -35.21
CA ILE A 2 18.49 40.02 -34.54
C ILE A 2 18.56 40.22 -33.01
N ARG A 3 18.07 41.34 -32.47
CA ARG A 3 18.21 41.67 -31.03
C ARG A 3 17.24 40.93 -30.09
N ARG A 4 16.23 40.22 -30.63
CA ARG A 4 15.27 39.40 -29.85
C ARG A 4 15.62 37.91 -29.77
N LEU A 5 16.60 37.45 -30.55
CA LEU A 5 17.08 36.05 -30.55
C LEU A 5 18.20 35.80 -29.53
N LEU A 6 18.94 36.84 -29.14
CA LEU A 6 20.03 36.75 -28.16
C LEU A 6 19.59 36.21 -26.77
N PRO A 7 18.44 36.61 -26.18
CA PRO A 7 18.03 36.06 -24.88
C PRO A 7 17.55 34.61 -24.99
N LEU A 8 17.01 34.20 -26.15
CA LEU A 8 16.56 32.83 -26.38
C LEU A 8 17.74 31.85 -26.55
N VAL A 9 18.80 32.27 -27.23
CA VAL A 9 20.04 31.46 -27.36
C VAL A 9 20.77 31.37 -26.02
N GLY A 10 20.80 32.45 -25.24
CA GLY A 10 21.38 32.45 -23.89
C GLY A 10 20.61 31.54 -22.92
N LEU A 11 19.28 31.54 -22.99
CA LEU A 11 18.45 30.64 -22.17
C LEU A 11 18.65 29.17 -22.57
N VAL A 12 18.74 28.85 -23.86
CA VAL A 12 19.01 27.48 -24.33
C VAL A 12 20.41 27.01 -23.89
N LEU A 13 21.44 27.85 -23.97
CA LEU A 13 22.79 27.50 -23.50
C LEU A 13 22.89 27.33 -21.97
N LEU A 14 22.06 28.03 -21.19
CA LEU A 14 21.98 27.85 -19.74
C LEU A 14 21.29 26.54 -19.33
N TRP A 15 20.46 25.96 -20.20
CA TRP A 15 19.77 24.69 -19.96
C TRP A 15 20.52 23.46 -20.51
N LEU A 16 21.46 23.64 -21.44
CA LEU A 16 22.29 22.54 -21.96
C LEU A 16 23.09 21.77 -20.88
N PRO A 17 23.76 22.41 -19.89
CA PRO A 17 24.51 21.65 -18.88
C PRO A 17 23.61 20.88 -17.91
N ALA A 18 22.36 21.31 -17.72
CA ALA A 18 21.39 20.61 -16.87
C ALA A 18 20.89 19.30 -17.51
N VAL A 19 20.78 19.25 -18.84
CA VAL A 19 20.38 18.04 -19.58
C VAL A 19 21.57 17.08 -19.77
N LEU A 20 22.79 17.60 -19.94
CA LEU A 20 24.01 16.79 -20.04
C LEU A 20 24.45 16.17 -18.70
N GLY A 21 24.19 16.83 -17.58
CA GLY A 21 24.46 16.30 -16.23
C GLY A 21 23.43 15.30 -15.71
N ALA A 22 22.23 15.24 -16.30
CA ALA A 22 21.17 14.33 -15.87
C ALA A 22 21.35 12.88 -16.37
N GLN A 23 22.33 12.63 -17.24
CA GLN A 23 22.56 11.33 -17.88
C GLN A 23 23.97 10.75 -17.62
N GLN A 24 24.70 11.30 -16.65
CA GLN A 24 25.91 10.68 -16.15
C GLN A 24 25.50 9.66 -15.08
N ILE A 25 25.62 8.37 -15.42
CA ILE A 25 25.72 7.32 -14.41
C ILE A 25 26.86 7.73 -13.47
N PRO A 26 26.62 7.94 -12.16
CA PRO A 26 27.67 8.37 -11.24
C PRO A 26 28.89 7.47 -11.34
N GLY A 27 30.10 8.04 -11.33
CA GLY A 27 31.35 7.30 -11.51
C GLY A 27 31.52 6.11 -10.54
N GLU A 28 30.86 6.15 -9.38
CA GLU A 28 30.77 5.05 -8.41
C GLU A 28 30.16 3.76 -8.99
N PHE A 29 29.18 3.86 -9.89
CA PHE A 29 28.58 2.68 -10.52
C PHE A 29 29.54 2.03 -11.53
N THR A 30 30.38 2.82 -12.20
CA THR A 30 31.38 2.31 -13.15
C THR A 30 32.65 1.78 -12.46
N SER A 31 32.92 2.19 -11.22
CA SER A 31 34.10 1.77 -10.47
C SER A 31 33.84 0.60 -9.51
N THR A 32 32.59 0.22 -9.26
CA THR A 32 32.26 -0.95 -8.43
C THR A 32 32.45 -2.23 -9.26
N PRO A 33 33.42 -3.12 -8.93
CA PRO A 33 33.54 -4.41 -9.60
C PRO A 33 32.23 -5.19 -9.45
N GLY A 34 31.75 -5.81 -10.53
CA GLY A 34 30.58 -6.68 -10.47
C GLY A 34 30.80 -7.83 -9.47
N PRO A 35 29.74 -8.40 -8.89
CA PRO A 35 29.85 -9.49 -7.93
C PRO A 35 30.61 -10.66 -8.55
N VAL A 36 31.76 -11.02 -7.96
CA VAL A 36 32.46 -12.26 -8.27
C VAL A 36 31.77 -13.36 -7.48
N GLY A 37 31.24 -14.37 -8.16
CA GLY A 37 30.50 -15.45 -7.50
C GLY A 37 31.42 -16.29 -6.63
N GLU A 38 31.21 -16.26 -5.31
CA GLU A 38 31.94 -17.07 -4.32
C GLU A 38 31.58 -18.57 -4.37
N GLY A 39 30.49 -18.93 -5.07
CA GLY A 39 30.03 -20.32 -5.16
C GLY A 39 29.65 -20.91 -3.80
N TRP A 40 29.93 -22.20 -3.59
CA TRP A 40 29.65 -22.89 -2.33
C TRP A 40 30.57 -22.47 -1.17
N GLU A 41 31.70 -21.81 -1.47
CA GLU A 41 32.61 -21.33 -0.44
C GLU A 41 32.00 -20.23 0.42
N GLY A 42 30.99 -19.51 -0.08
CA GLY A 42 30.24 -18.51 0.70
C GLY A 42 29.56 -19.07 1.95
N PHE A 43 29.30 -20.38 2.03
CA PHE A 43 28.77 -21.01 3.25
C PHE A 43 29.79 -21.14 4.38
N THR A 44 31.08 -20.95 4.10
CA THR A 44 32.14 -21.06 5.12
C THR A 44 32.27 -19.80 5.97
N ASP A 45 31.73 -18.67 5.53
CA ASP A 45 31.70 -17.42 6.28
C ASP A 45 30.57 -17.44 7.32
N SER A 46 30.85 -18.05 8.48
CA SER A 46 29.88 -18.19 9.56
C SER A 46 29.45 -16.84 10.15
N GLU A 47 30.32 -15.84 10.16
CA GLU A 47 30.00 -14.52 10.72
C GLU A 47 28.99 -13.80 9.84
N PHE A 48 29.24 -13.77 8.52
CA PHE A 48 28.28 -13.25 7.56
C PHE A 48 26.96 -14.02 7.61
N MET A 49 26.99 -15.35 7.64
CA MET A 49 25.77 -16.17 7.67
C MET A 49 24.92 -15.92 8.92
N LEU A 50 25.55 -15.79 10.10
CA LEU A 50 24.85 -15.48 11.35
C LEU A 50 24.28 -14.06 11.34
N ASN A 51 25.04 -13.07 10.87
CA ASN A 51 24.58 -11.69 10.77
C ASN A 51 23.42 -11.57 9.77
N ALA A 52 23.55 -12.17 8.58
CA ALA A 52 22.49 -12.20 7.57
C ALA A 52 21.21 -12.86 8.11
N LEU A 53 21.34 -14.00 8.81
CA LEU A 53 20.21 -14.67 9.44
C LEU A 53 19.55 -13.79 10.51
N ALA A 54 20.34 -13.09 11.33
CA ALA A 54 19.84 -12.17 12.35
C ALA A 54 19.08 -10.98 11.72
N MET A 55 19.59 -10.40 10.64
CA MET A 55 18.94 -9.30 9.93
C MET A 55 17.63 -9.75 9.26
N LEU A 56 17.61 -10.93 8.65
CA LEU A 56 16.38 -11.51 8.07
C LEU A 56 15.34 -11.81 9.16
N ALA A 57 15.77 -12.36 10.30
CA ALA A 57 14.89 -12.60 11.44
C ALA A 57 14.33 -11.30 12.02
N LEU A 58 15.16 -10.28 12.18
CA LEU A 58 14.75 -8.95 12.64
C LEU A 58 13.72 -8.32 11.68
N ALA A 59 13.99 -8.38 10.37
CA ALA A 59 13.06 -7.88 9.35
C ALA A 59 11.72 -8.61 9.38
N ALA A 60 11.72 -9.94 9.56
CA ALA A 60 10.50 -10.72 9.69
C ALA A 60 9.70 -10.33 10.94
N VAL A 61 10.37 -10.12 12.08
CA VAL A 61 9.73 -9.71 13.33
C VAL A 61 9.16 -8.30 13.22
N LEU A 62 9.93 -7.31 12.75
CA LEU A 62 9.46 -5.93 12.58
C LEU A 62 8.34 -5.84 11.54
N GLY A 63 8.50 -6.56 10.42
CA GLY A 63 7.45 -6.72 9.41
C GLY A 63 6.17 -7.32 10.01
N ALA A 64 6.28 -8.32 10.88
CA ALA A 64 5.14 -8.92 11.56
C ALA A 64 4.47 -7.95 12.54
N VAL A 65 5.24 -7.17 13.31
CA VAL A 65 4.71 -6.17 14.26
C VAL A 65 3.83 -5.14 13.54
N ILE A 66 4.26 -4.65 12.39
CA ILE A 66 3.46 -3.71 11.58
C ILE A 66 2.29 -4.41 10.89
N SER A 67 2.53 -5.60 10.36
CA SER A 67 1.52 -6.35 9.61
C SER A 67 0.35 -6.79 10.48
N PHE A 68 0.62 -7.19 11.73
CA PHE A 68 -0.36 -7.59 12.73
C PHE A 68 -0.83 -6.43 13.62
N HIS A 69 -0.94 -5.23 13.06
CA HIS A 69 -1.49 -4.09 13.78
C HIS A 69 -2.90 -4.41 14.33
N PRO A 70 -3.17 -4.20 15.64
CA PRO A 70 -4.38 -4.69 16.31
C PRO A 70 -5.69 -4.08 15.79
N ARG A 71 -5.65 -2.92 15.12
CA ARG A 71 -6.84 -2.38 14.45
C ARG A 71 -7.12 -3.03 13.10
N ARG A 72 -6.07 -3.43 12.38
CA ARG A 72 -6.16 -4.07 11.07
C ARG A 72 -6.84 -5.44 11.15
N LEU A 73 -6.50 -6.22 12.17
CA LEU A 73 -7.17 -7.48 12.51
C LEU A 73 -8.67 -7.34 12.85
N ARG A 74 -9.13 -6.15 13.23
CA ARG A 74 -10.54 -5.89 13.59
C ARG A 74 -11.38 -5.40 12.42
N ILE A 75 -10.75 -5.01 11.31
CA ILE A 75 -11.39 -4.35 10.16
C ILE A 75 -11.28 -5.22 8.88
N ALA A 76 -10.37 -6.20 8.84
CA ALA A 76 -10.20 -7.10 7.70
C ALA A 76 -11.44 -7.97 7.47
N ASP A 77 -12.21 -7.66 6.43
CA ASP A 77 -13.42 -8.40 6.03
C ASP A 77 -13.24 -9.12 4.69
N THR A 78 -12.25 -8.73 3.88
CA THR A 78 -11.96 -9.38 2.58
C THR A 78 -10.82 -10.40 2.68
N LEU A 79 -10.84 -11.45 1.84
CA LEU A 79 -9.75 -12.44 1.79
C LEU A 79 -8.39 -11.79 1.49
N GLU A 80 -8.38 -10.80 0.60
CA GLU A 80 -7.19 -10.04 0.22
C GLU A 80 -6.60 -9.28 1.44
N GLU A 81 -7.44 -8.68 2.29
CA GLU A 81 -7.01 -8.01 3.53
C GLU A 81 -6.55 -8.99 4.60
N ILE A 82 -7.17 -10.17 4.68
CA ILE A 82 -6.78 -11.24 5.62
C ILE A 82 -5.40 -11.80 5.24
N GLU A 83 -5.07 -11.87 3.94
CA GLU A 83 -3.78 -12.34 3.46
C GLU A 83 -2.69 -11.25 3.42
N ALA A 84 -3.07 -9.97 3.42
CA ALA A 84 -2.15 -8.84 3.34
C ALA A 84 -1.02 -8.84 4.40
N PRO A 85 -1.22 -9.30 5.66
CA PRO A 85 -0.13 -9.42 6.62
C PRO A 85 0.98 -10.38 6.18
N LYS A 86 0.62 -11.51 5.57
CA LYS A 86 1.60 -12.51 5.08
C LYS A 86 2.46 -11.93 3.98
N VAL A 87 1.81 -11.22 3.05
CA VAL A 87 2.49 -10.54 1.94
C VAL A 87 3.45 -9.48 2.47
N SER A 88 3.00 -8.63 3.40
CA SER A 88 3.82 -7.58 3.99
C SER A 88 5.06 -8.10 4.72
N ILE A 89 4.95 -9.20 5.48
CA ILE A 89 6.11 -9.87 6.11
C ILE A 89 7.10 -10.36 5.04
N MET A 90 6.60 -10.98 3.97
CA MET A 90 7.45 -11.45 2.87
C MET A 90 8.19 -10.29 2.21
N TYR A 91 7.52 -9.16 1.99
CA TYR A 91 8.15 -7.96 1.43
C TYR A 91 9.20 -7.33 2.36
N ALA A 92 9.00 -7.37 3.69
CA ALA A 92 10.05 -6.97 4.64
C ALA A 92 11.28 -7.87 4.54
N VAL A 93 11.09 -9.19 4.44
CA VAL A 93 12.21 -10.13 4.24
C VAL A 93 12.91 -9.89 2.90
N ILE A 94 12.17 -9.66 1.82
CA ILE A 94 12.72 -9.30 0.50
C ILE A 94 13.52 -8.00 0.60
N GLY A 95 13.01 -6.97 1.28
CA GLY A 95 13.72 -5.73 1.53
C GLY A 95 15.06 -5.96 2.23
N SER A 96 15.07 -6.77 3.29
CA SER A 96 16.30 -7.10 4.01
C SER A 96 17.28 -7.89 3.15
N LEU A 97 16.80 -8.80 2.32
CA LEU A 97 17.65 -9.53 1.38
C LEU A 97 18.32 -8.57 0.38
N ILE A 98 17.55 -7.63 -0.19
CA ILE A 98 18.08 -6.58 -1.07
C ILE A 98 19.15 -5.76 -0.34
N GLY A 99 18.89 -5.37 0.90
CA GLY A 99 19.85 -4.62 1.73
C GLY A 99 21.16 -5.37 1.92
N ILE A 100 21.09 -6.63 2.35
CA ILE A 100 22.28 -7.50 2.54
C ILE A 100 23.06 -7.62 1.22
N MET A 101 22.33 -7.78 0.11
CA MET A 101 22.96 -7.90 -1.20
C MET A 101 23.68 -6.62 -1.62
N VAL A 102 23.09 -5.46 -1.35
CA VAL A 102 23.69 -4.15 -1.68
C VAL A 102 24.91 -3.88 -0.82
N VAL A 103 24.89 -4.26 0.47
CA VAL A 103 26.06 -4.11 1.36
C VAL A 103 27.22 -4.99 0.89
N LYS A 104 26.97 -6.26 0.57
CA LYS A 104 28.04 -7.21 0.20
C LYS A 104 28.57 -7.02 -1.23
N TRP A 105 27.69 -6.73 -2.19
CA TRP A 105 28.03 -6.71 -3.63
C TRP A 105 27.87 -5.36 -4.30
N GLY A 106 27.53 -4.32 -3.53
CA GLY A 106 27.49 -2.94 -3.99
C GLY A 106 26.21 -2.51 -4.71
N MET A 107 26.20 -1.25 -5.15
CA MET A 107 25.00 -0.57 -5.66
C MET A 107 24.46 -1.16 -6.99
N VAL A 108 25.31 -1.80 -7.78
CA VAL A 108 24.92 -2.41 -9.07
C VAL A 108 23.82 -3.47 -8.86
N VAL A 109 23.95 -4.29 -7.81
CA VAL A 109 22.95 -5.31 -7.48
C VAL A 109 21.63 -4.67 -7.07
N GLY A 110 21.68 -3.58 -6.30
CA GLY A 110 20.50 -2.80 -5.93
C GLY A 110 19.75 -2.24 -7.13
N PHE A 111 20.48 -1.71 -8.13
CA PHE A 111 19.89 -1.17 -9.36
C PHE A 111 19.17 -2.26 -10.17
N VAL A 112 19.77 -3.44 -10.31
CA VAL A 112 19.16 -4.58 -11.02
C VAL A 112 17.89 -5.04 -10.32
N LEU A 113 17.93 -5.22 -8.99
CA LEU A 113 16.77 -5.65 -8.20
C LEU A 113 15.64 -4.61 -8.24
N PHE A 114 15.97 -3.32 -8.14
CA PHE A 114 15.01 -2.24 -8.27
C PHE A 114 14.38 -2.19 -9.68
N GLY A 115 15.20 -2.40 -10.73
CA GLY A 115 14.73 -2.50 -12.11
C GLY A 115 13.71 -3.62 -12.30
N ILE A 116 14.01 -4.82 -11.79
CA ILE A 116 13.07 -5.95 -11.82
C ILE A 116 11.78 -5.62 -11.05
N GLY A 117 11.88 -5.03 -9.86
CA GLY A 117 10.73 -4.61 -9.07
C GLY A 117 9.84 -3.59 -9.78
N GLY A 118 10.44 -2.60 -10.46
CA GLY A 118 9.72 -1.62 -11.28
C GLY A 118 8.97 -2.26 -12.45
N LEU A 119 9.59 -3.23 -13.13
CA LEU A 119 8.95 -3.97 -14.22
C LEU A 119 7.74 -4.79 -13.75
N ILE A 120 7.84 -5.43 -12.57
CA ILE A 120 6.71 -6.17 -11.98
C ILE A 120 5.57 -5.21 -11.66
N ARG A 121 5.86 -4.07 -11.03
CA ARG A 121 4.84 -3.07 -10.69
C ARG A 121 4.06 -2.58 -11.90
N PHE A 122 4.71 -2.42 -13.07
CA PHE A 122 4.01 -2.04 -14.30
C PHE A 122 3.08 -3.13 -14.84
N ARG A 123 3.30 -4.40 -14.49
CA ARG A 123 2.44 -5.52 -14.89
C ARG A 123 1.36 -5.88 -13.87
N THR A 124 1.51 -5.47 -12.62
CA THR A 124 0.56 -5.79 -11.54
C THR A 124 -0.31 -4.59 -11.19
N VAL A 125 -1.62 -4.70 -11.37
CA VAL A 125 -2.57 -3.69 -10.91
C VAL A 125 -2.80 -3.87 -9.41
N MET A 126 -2.31 -2.93 -8.61
CA MET A 126 -2.67 -2.86 -7.19
C MET A 126 -4.05 -2.23 -7.06
N ARG A 127 -4.99 -2.96 -6.43
CA ARG A 127 -6.39 -2.56 -6.35
C ARG A 127 -6.66 -1.51 -5.26
N SER A 128 -5.82 -1.47 -4.22
CA SER A 128 -5.91 -0.53 -3.10
C SER A 128 -4.60 0.22 -2.86
N ALA A 129 -4.68 1.55 -2.80
CA ALA A 129 -3.55 2.43 -2.51
C ALA A 129 -3.02 2.22 -1.07
N HIS A 130 -3.91 1.90 -0.13
CA HIS A 130 -3.57 1.66 1.26
C HIS A 130 -2.68 0.41 1.43
N LEU A 131 -3.08 -0.71 0.83
CA LEU A 131 -2.30 -1.96 0.85
C LEU A 131 -0.92 -1.76 0.20
N THR A 132 -0.88 -1.00 -0.89
CA THR A 132 0.38 -0.69 -1.60
C THR A 132 1.34 0.11 -0.72
N GLY A 133 0.84 1.14 -0.02
CA GLY A 133 1.64 1.94 0.90
C GLY A 133 2.26 1.10 2.02
N GLN A 134 1.47 0.20 2.60
CA GLN A 134 1.93 -0.70 3.67
C GLN A 134 3.02 -1.66 3.20
N VAL A 135 2.87 -2.23 2.01
CA VAL A 135 3.90 -3.11 1.43
C VAL A 135 5.21 -2.34 1.18
N ILE A 136 5.12 -1.10 0.70
CA ILE A 136 6.30 -0.23 0.51
C ILE A 136 6.99 0.05 1.85
N LEU A 137 6.23 0.44 2.87
CA LEU A 137 6.77 0.71 4.21
C LEU A 137 7.42 -0.53 4.82
N ALA A 138 6.78 -1.70 4.73
CA ALA A 138 7.35 -2.96 5.18
C ALA A 138 8.66 -3.30 4.44
N THR A 139 8.71 -3.06 3.13
CA THR A 139 9.92 -3.25 2.32
C THR A 139 11.05 -2.30 2.77
N LEU A 140 10.75 -1.03 3.05
CA LEU A 140 11.74 -0.04 3.50
C LEU A 140 12.31 -0.38 4.89
N ILE A 141 11.48 -0.89 5.79
CA ILE A 141 11.91 -1.34 7.11
C ILE A 141 12.80 -2.57 6.99
N GLY A 142 12.41 -3.51 6.14
CA GLY A 142 13.22 -4.65 5.76
C GLY A 142 14.59 -4.24 5.21
N LEU A 143 14.60 -3.34 4.23
CA LEU A 143 15.82 -2.78 3.63
C LEU A 143 16.72 -2.17 4.71
N SER A 144 16.16 -1.43 5.66
CA SER A 144 16.92 -0.82 6.75
C SER A 144 17.58 -1.87 7.66
N CYS A 145 16.94 -3.03 7.86
CA CYS A 145 17.58 -4.16 8.55
C CYS A 145 18.74 -4.71 7.72
N GLY A 146 18.54 -4.92 6.42
CA GLY A 146 19.55 -5.47 5.53
C GLY A 146 20.77 -4.57 5.30
N LEU A 147 20.61 -3.25 5.46
CA LEU A 147 21.70 -2.27 5.38
C LEU A 147 22.54 -2.16 6.67
N GLU A 148 22.36 -3.09 7.61
CA GLU A 148 23.03 -3.08 8.93
C GLU A 148 22.70 -1.85 9.78
N LEU A 149 21.51 -1.29 9.61
CA LEU A 149 20.98 -0.15 10.37
C LEU A 149 19.80 -0.55 11.27
N PRO A 150 19.98 -1.48 12.23
CA PRO A 150 18.87 -2.01 13.03
C PRO A 150 18.20 -0.93 13.90
N HIS A 151 18.97 0.07 14.34
CA HIS A 151 18.44 1.19 15.12
C HIS A 151 17.46 2.05 14.30
N VAL A 152 17.76 2.30 13.01
CA VAL A 152 16.86 3.01 12.10
C VAL A 152 15.62 2.17 11.86
N ALA A 153 15.78 0.86 11.59
CA ALA A 153 14.66 -0.04 11.35
C ALA A 153 13.66 -0.05 12.53
N VAL A 154 14.14 -0.14 13.77
CA VAL A 154 13.29 -0.11 14.97
C VAL A 154 12.59 1.23 15.15
N LEU A 155 13.31 2.36 14.99
CA LEU A 155 12.72 3.70 15.11
C LEU A 155 11.65 3.96 14.04
N THR A 156 11.94 3.60 12.80
CA THR A 156 10.98 3.71 11.69
C THR A 156 9.76 2.83 11.93
N THR A 157 9.95 1.60 12.44
CA THR A 157 8.84 0.71 12.78
C THR A 157 7.96 1.31 13.87
N ALA A 158 8.56 1.83 14.94
CA ALA A 158 7.82 2.46 16.03
C ALA A 158 7.04 3.70 15.55
N PHE A 159 7.67 4.54 14.74
CA PHE A 159 7.03 5.71 14.16
C PHE A 159 5.86 5.33 13.24
N ASP A 160 6.06 4.37 12.34
CA ASP A 160 5.04 3.90 11.42
C ASP A 160 3.86 3.25 12.15
N PHE A 161 4.14 2.47 13.20
CA PHE A 161 3.12 1.88 14.07
C PHE A 161 2.24 2.97 14.71
N VAL A 162 2.84 4.03 15.26
CA VAL A 162 2.11 5.14 15.88
C VAL A 162 1.34 5.95 14.84
N LEU A 163 1.96 6.23 13.69
CA LEU A 163 1.33 7.00 12.62
C LEU A 163 0.12 6.26 12.04
N THR A 164 0.28 4.98 11.75
CA THR A 164 -0.81 4.11 11.28
C THR A 164 -1.92 4.05 12.32
N PHE A 165 -1.57 3.89 13.60
CA PHE A 165 -2.55 3.93 14.68
C PHE A 165 -3.33 5.25 14.74
N LEU A 166 -2.69 6.39 14.47
CA LEU A 166 -3.31 7.70 14.46
C LEU A 166 -4.20 7.91 13.23
N LEU A 167 -3.75 7.48 12.05
CA LEU A 167 -4.47 7.64 10.79
C LEU A 167 -5.70 6.72 10.70
N GLU A 168 -5.58 5.48 11.19
CA GLU A 168 -6.69 4.51 11.23
C GLU A 168 -7.77 4.84 12.28
N ILE A 169 -7.72 6.01 12.94
CA ILE A 169 -8.78 6.45 13.88
C ILE A 169 -10.13 6.65 13.15
N ARG A 170 -10.13 6.93 11.83
CA ARG A 170 -11.35 7.22 11.08
C ARG A 170 -11.51 6.33 9.84
N VAL A 171 -12.21 5.20 10.00
CA VAL A 171 -12.54 4.29 8.89
C VAL A 171 -13.73 4.83 8.10
N THR A 172 -13.63 4.78 6.77
CA THR A 172 -14.71 5.09 5.85
C THR A 172 -15.22 3.77 5.25
N TYR A 173 -16.51 3.51 5.35
CA TYR A 173 -17.15 2.31 4.80
C TYR A 173 -17.93 2.70 3.54
N GLN A 174 -17.85 1.85 2.51
CA GLN A 174 -18.63 1.95 1.29
C GLN A 174 -19.60 0.74 1.20
N LEU A 175 -20.90 1.02 1.10
CA LEU A 175 -21.95 0.02 0.90
C LEU A 175 -22.49 0.13 -0.52
N ASP A 176 -22.34 -0.92 -1.32
CA ASP A 176 -22.90 -1.03 -2.67
C ASP A 176 -24.12 -1.96 -2.65
N VAL A 177 -25.32 -1.38 -2.71
CA VAL A 177 -26.57 -2.14 -2.82
C VAL A 177 -26.82 -2.46 -4.29
N ARG A 178 -26.83 -3.73 -4.66
CA ARG A 178 -27.03 -4.22 -6.04
C ARG A 178 -28.37 -4.93 -6.21
N GLY A 179 -28.87 -5.00 -7.44
CA GLY A 179 -30.08 -5.78 -7.76
C GLY A 179 -31.39 -5.09 -7.37
N LEU A 180 -31.37 -3.76 -7.28
CA LEU A 180 -32.57 -2.98 -6.97
C LEU A 180 -33.55 -3.00 -8.17
N PRO A 181 -34.87 -3.15 -7.96
CA PRO A 181 -35.86 -3.08 -9.02
C PRO A 181 -35.81 -1.72 -9.72
N THR A 182 -35.52 -1.71 -11.03
CA THR A 182 -35.38 -0.47 -11.82
C THR A 182 -36.67 0.35 -11.85
N ALA A 183 -37.82 -0.31 -11.77
CA ALA A 183 -39.14 0.34 -11.74
C ALA A 183 -39.45 1.07 -10.42
N GLU A 184 -38.87 0.62 -9.29
CA GLU A 184 -39.12 1.16 -7.95
C GLU A 184 -37.84 1.72 -7.30
N PHE A 185 -36.84 2.05 -8.12
CA PHE A 185 -35.51 2.46 -7.66
C PHE A 185 -35.54 3.70 -6.77
N ALA A 186 -36.42 4.67 -7.06
CA ALA A 186 -36.58 5.88 -6.25
C ALA A 186 -37.11 5.56 -4.84
N THR A 187 -38.08 4.65 -4.74
CA THR A 187 -38.69 4.19 -3.48
C THR A 187 -37.72 3.32 -2.68
N ALA A 188 -36.94 2.48 -3.36
CA ALA A 188 -35.89 1.71 -2.72
C ALA A 188 -34.80 2.65 -2.15
N ALA A 189 -34.34 3.62 -2.93
CA ALA A 189 -33.33 4.58 -2.48
C ALA A 189 -33.77 5.38 -1.25
N THR A 190 -35.03 5.82 -1.19
CA THR A 190 -35.56 6.53 -0.02
C THR A 190 -35.70 5.63 1.20
N ALA A 191 -36.12 4.37 1.03
CA ALA A 191 -36.18 3.39 2.12
C ALA A 191 -34.78 3.13 2.73
N TYR A 192 -33.77 2.90 1.89
CA TYR A 192 -32.39 2.73 2.35
C TYR A 192 -31.84 3.99 3.02
N ARG A 193 -32.14 5.18 2.48
CA ARG A 193 -31.72 6.46 3.08
C ARG A 193 -32.39 6.69 4.43
N HIS A 194 -33.65 6.31 4.60
CA HIS A 194 -34.36 6.42 5.88
C HIS A 194 -33.76 5.47 6.91
N ALA A 195 -33.57 4.21 6.55
CA ALA A 195 -33.01 3.19 7.43
C ALA A 195 -31.60 3.55 7.94
N LEU A 196 -30.75 4.06 7.06
CA LEU A 196 -29.39 4.49 7.40
C LEU A 196 -29.38 5.84 8.13
N GLY A 197 -30.25 6.79 7.75
CA GLY A 197 -30.33 8.12 8.34
C GLY A 197 -30.91 8.14 9.76
N GLY A 198 -31.85 7.24 10.08
CA GLY A 198 -32.50 7.16 11.39
C GLY A 198 -31.58 6.69 12.53
N HIS A 199 -30.49 6.00 12.21
CA HIS A 199 -29.62 5.34 13.20
C HIS A 199 -28.29 6.07 13.46
N GLY A 200 -28.18 7.34 13.06
CA GLY A 200 -26.99 8.18 13.35
C GLY A 200 -25.80 7.95 12.42
N PHE A 201 -25.96 7.21 11.31
CA PHE A 201 -24.92 7.11 10.28
C PHE A 201 -24.89 8.40 9.46
N ARG A 202 -23.82 9.18 9.60
CA ARG A 202 -23.61 10.40 8.83
C ARG A 202 -23.18 10.04 7.41
N ILE A 203 -24.15 9.94 6.50
CA ILE A 203 -23.94 9.68 5.07
C ILE A 203 -23.11 10.85 4.49
N GLN A 204 -21.90 10.55 4.00
CA GLN A 204 -21.03 11.55 3.39
C GLN A 204 -21.24 11.66 1.88
N SER A 205 -21.56 10.55 1.23
CA SER A 205 -21.81 10.53 -0.21
C SER A 205 -22.82 9.45 -0.54
N GLU A 206 -23.71 9.76 -1.48
CA GLU A 206 -24.70 8.85 -2.05
C GLU A 206 -24.56 8.93 -3.57
N LYS A 207 -24.20 7.83 -4.21
CA LYS A 207 -24.13 7.72 -5.67
C LYS A 207 -25.21 6.76 -6.16
N LYS A 208 -26.12 7.27 -6.98
CA LYS A 208 -27.24 6.51 -7.56
C LYS A 208 -26.91 6.11 -8.98
N TYR A 209 -26.98 4.81 -9.28
CA TYR A 209 -26.83 4.27 -10.63
C TYR A 209 -28.13 3.56 -11.05
N PRO A 210 -29.18 4.33 -11.43
CA PRO A 210 -30.50 3.78 -11.74
C PRO A 210 -30.48 2.79 -12.92
N THR A 211 -29.65 3.04 -13.94
CA THR A 211 -29.50 2.15 -15.11
C THR A 211 -28.84 0.81 -14.80
N LYS A 212 -28.09 0.71 -13.70
CA LYS A 212 -27.45 -0.53 -13.24
C LYS A 212 -28.19 -1.17 -12.06
N GLY A 213 -29.25 -0.54 -11.55
CA GLY A 213 -29.95 -0.97 -10.32
C GLY A 213 -29.01 -1.00 -9.11
N ARG A 214 -28.11 -0.01 -8.98
CA ARG A 214 -27.12 0.08 -7.89
C ARG A 214 -27.19 1.40 -7.14
N ILE A 215 -26.99 1.35 -5.82
CA ILE A 215 -26.83 2.53 -4.98
C ILE A 215 -25.61 2.33 -4.09
N CYS A 216 -24.70 3.29 -4.14
CA CYS A 216 -23.48 3.27 -3.35
C CYS A 216 -23.57 4.34 -2.25
N PHE A 217 -23.50 3.92 -0.99
CA PHE A 217 -23.49 4.77 0.18
C PHE A 217 -22.11 4.78 0.81
N ILE A 218 -21.57 5.96 1.10
CA ILE A 218 -20.30 6.12 1.81
C ILE A 218 -20.57 6.72 3.19
N PHE A 219 -20.20 6.00 4.24
CA PHE A 219 -20.38 6.44 5.64
C PHE A 219 -19.10 6.27 6.44
N ARG A 220 -18.79 7.25 7.30
CA ARG A 220 -17.68 7.14 8.26
C ARG A 220 -18.19 6.57 9.56
N THR A 221 -17.60 5.48 10.04
CA THR A 221 -17.96 4.89 11.34
C THR A 221 -16.69 4.43 12.04
N GLY A 222 -16.62 4.65 13.35
CA GLY A 222 -15.55 4.12 14.20
C GLY A 222 -16.09 2.94 14.99
N GLY A 223 -15.97 1.72 14.49
CA GLY A 223 -16.38 0.54 15.25
C GLY A 223 -16.38 -0.77 14.46
N SER A 224 -15.96 -1.85 15.14
CA SER A 224 -16.15 -3.23 14.69
C SER A 224 -17.61 -3.63 14.92
N GLY A 225 -18.31 -4.13 13.90
CA GLY A 225 -19.71 -4.55 13.98
C GLY A 225 -20.71 -3.67 13.23
N THR A 226 -20.23 -2.63 12.53
CA THR A 226 -21.06 -1.75 11.68
C THR A 226 -21.80 -2.54 10.60
N ARG A 227 -21.14 -3.50 9.95
CA ARG A 227 -21.74 -4.36 8.92
C ARG A 227 -22.95 -5.12 9.43
N ARG A 228 -22.79 -5.91 10.49
CA ARG A 228 -23.87 -6.71 11.09
C ARG A 228 -25.00 -5.84 11.64
N ARG A 229 -24.67 -4.65 12.15
CA ARG A 229 -25.66 -3.67 12.61
C ARG A 229 -26.48 -3.12 11.44
N ILE A 230 -25.84 -2.80 10.32
CA ILE A 230 -26.53 -2.31 9.11
C ILE A 230 -27.30 -3.43 8.43
N GLU A 231 -26.77 -4.66 8.36
CA GLU A 231 -27.52 -5.82 7.85
C GLU A 231 -28.80 -6.04 8.65
N ASN A 232 -28.73 -5.98 9.99
CA ASN A 232 -29.91 -6.05 10.86
C ASN A 232 -30.88 -4.88 10.64
N ILE A 233 -30.38 -3.64 10.48
CA ILE A 233 -31.23 -2.47 10.23
C ILE A 233 -31.92 -2.59 8.87
N VAL A 234 -31.20 -3.02 7.82
CA VAL A 234 -31.76 -3.25 6.49
C VAL A 234 -32.77 -4.41 6.52
N GLU A 235 -32.55 -5.44 7.34
CA GLU A 235 -33.50 -6.52 7.56
C GLU A 235 -34.79 -6.10 8.24
N GLN A 236 -34.69 -5.17 9.18
CA GLN A 236 -35.83 -4.71 9.96
C GLN A 236 -36.64 -3.62 9.24
N GLU A 237 -35.99 -2.72 8.52
CA GLU A 237 -36.64 -1.52 7.96
C GLU A 237 -36.89 -1.55 6.45
N VAL A 238 -36.19 -2.39 5.67
CA VAL A 238 -36.38 -2.42 4.20
C VAL A 238 -37.33 -3.56 3.81
N PRO A 239 -38.47 -3.26 3.13
CA PRO A 239 -39.39 -4.29 2.66
C PRO A 239 -38.73 -5.30 1.72
N LEU A 240 -39.07 -6.59 1.85
CA LEU A 240 -38.54 -7.71 1.04
C LEU A 240 -38.62 -7.48 -0.48
N ARG A 241 -39.57 -6.68 -0.97
CA ARG A 241 -39.74 -6.37 -2.40
C ARG A 241 -38.74 -5.37 -2.95
N LEU A 242 -38.14 -4.55 -2.08
CA LEU A 242 -37.20 -3.48 -2.43
C LEU A 242 -35.74 -3.85 -2.09
N ARG A 243 -35.51 -5.07 -1.59
CA ARG A 243 -34.24 -5.50 -1.03
C ARG A 243 -33.31 -5.99 -2.14
N GLY A 244 -32.18 -5.30 -2.28
CA GLY A 244 -31.08 -5.73 -3.14
C GLY A 244 -30.11 -6.66 -2.40
N THR A 245 -29.19 -7.27 -3.15
CA THR A 245 -27.99 -7.89 -2.58
C THR A 245 -27.05 -6.80 -2.07
N LEU A 246 -26.67 -6.89 -0.80
CA LEU A 246 -25.71 -5.96 -0.19
C LEU A 246 -24.28 -6.43 -0.51
N ASP A 247 -23.53 -5.61 -1.22
CA ASP A 247 -22.10 -5.78 -1.44
C ASP A 247 -21.35 -4.71 -0.64
N TRP A 248 -20.25 -5.09 0.00
CA TRP A 248 -19.54 -4.25 0.97
C TRP A 248 -18.11 -4.03 0.46
N GLU A 249 -17.69 -2.77 0.37
CA GLU A 249 -16.31 -2.38 0.05
C GLU A 249 -15.76 -1.52 1.19
N LEU A 250 -14.59 -1.89 1.71
CA LEU A 250 -13.84 -1.11 2.71
C LEU A 250 -12.75 -0.31 1.98
N ASP A 251 -12.60 0.97 2.34
CA ASP A 251 -11.62 1.91 1.77
C ASP A 251 -10.78 2.56 2.88
#